data_AF-A0AA34SC07-F1
#
_entry.id   AF-A0AA34SC07-F1
#
_cell.length_a   1.000
_cell.length_b   1.000
_cell.length_c   1.000
_cell.angle_alpha   90.00
_cell.angle_beta   90.00
_cell.angle_gamma   90.00
#
_symmetry.space_group_name_H-M   'P 1'
#
loop_
_entity.id
_entity.type
_entity.pdbx_description
1 polymer ?
#
loop_
_entity_poly.entity_id
_entity_poly.type
_entity_poly.pdbx_seq_one_letter_code
_entity_poly.pdbx_strand_id
1 'polypeptide(L)'
;MTEFETKYAKAVEKLIEAGIPRRAYDPPFNIILRRLGLEIRPVHFMTFWQIVTVQGTTFGAMWGLLMWTFLWRYNDMGIPEAILGSLFAGLLFGTVMAVVVKRKSDKAGLLTWGEL
;
A
#
# COMPACT_ATOMS: atom_id res chain seq x y z
N MET A 1 -17.23 6.89 19.06
CA MET A 1 -16.83 5.88 18.07
C MET A 1 -17.47 6.29 16.76
N THR A 2 -16.68 6.67 15.76
CA THR A 2 -17.25 7.05 14.45
C THR A 2 -17.71 5.80 13.70
N GLU A 3 -18.61 5.93 12.73
CA GLU A 3 -19.06 4.80 11.90
C GLU A 3 -17.86 4.08 11.23
N PHE A 4 -16.84 4.86 10.84
CA PHE A 4 -15.58 4.36 10.30
C PHE A 4 -14.84 3.45 11.28
N GLU A 5 -14.72 3.82 12.56
CA GLU A 5 -14.03 3.01 13.57
C GLU A 5 -14.72 1.66 13.80
N THR A 6 -16.05 1.63 13.82
CA THR A 6 -16.82 0.40 13.97
C THR A 6 -16.66 -0.51 12.75
N LYS A 7 -16.73 0.04 11.53
CA LYS A 7 -16.44 -0.71 10.29
C LYS A 7 -15.01 -1.22 10.23
N TYR A 8 -14.06 -0.40 10.67
CA TYR A 8 -12.65 -0.75 10.71
C TYR A 8 -12.38 -1.90 11.69
N ALA A 9 -13.01 -1.89 12.87
CA ALA A 9 -12.91 -2.98 13.84
C ALA A 9 -13.44 -4.31 13.26
N LYS A 10 -14.62 -4.30 12.64
CA LYS A 10 -15.17 -5.48 11.94
C LYS A 10 -14.26 -5.98 10.81
N ALA A 11 -13.69 -5.06 10.04
CA ALA A 11 -12.75 -5.41 8.98
C ALA A 11 -11.51 -6.11 9.53
N VAL A 12 -10.95 -5.62 10.63
CA VAL A 12 -9.80 -6.23 11.31
C VAL A 12 -10.15 -7.60 11.89
N GLU A 13 -11.33 -7.76 12.48
CA GLU A 13 -11.81 -9.04 13.00
C GLU A 13 -11.87 -10.10 11.89
N LYS A 14 -12.48 -9.79 10.74
CA LYS A 14 -12.51 -10.70 9.58
C LYS A 14 -11.13 -11.02 9.02
N LEU A 15 -10.19 -10.09 9.09
CA LEU A 15 -8.81 -10.32 8.67
C LEU A 15 -8.08 -11.27 9.62
N ILE A 16 -8.34 -11.17 10.92
CA ILE A 16 -7.82 -12.08 11.93
C ILE A 16 -8.43 -13.49 11.74
N GLU A 17 -9.75 -13.58 11.52
CA GLU A 17 -10.43 -14.85 11.21
C GLU A 17 -9.88 -15.52 9.94
N ALA A 18 -9.57 -14.72 8.91
CA ALA A 18 -8.94 -15.21 7.68
C ALA A 18 -7.46 -15.61 7.85
N GLY A 19 -6.89 -15.50 9.05
CA GLY A 19 -5.50 -15.83 9.35
C GLY A 19 -4.48 -14.86 8.73
N ILE A 20 -4.92 -13.65 8.37
CA ILE A 20 -4.04 -12.65 7.75
C ILE A 20 -3.28 -11.91 8.86
N PRO A 21 -1.93 -11.95 8.87
CA PRO A 21 -1.16 -11.29 9.92
C PRO A 21 -1.26 -9.77 9.81
N ARG A 22 -1.18 -9.08 10.96
CA ARG A 22 -1.24 -7.60 11.05
C ARG A 22 -0.28 -6.86 10.13
N ARG A 23 0.91 -7.41 9.93
CA ARG A 23 1.90 -6.82 8.99
C ARG A 23 1.43 -6.82 7.54
N ALA A 24 0.55 -7.74 7.15
CA ALA A 24 0.04 -7.86 5.78
C ALA A 24 -1.16 -6.93 5.53
N TYR A 25 -2.07 -6.79 6.49
CA TYR A 25 -3.25 -5.94 6.33
C TYR A 25 -3.05 -4.49 6.79
N ASP A 26 -2.02 -4.22 7.61
CA ASP A 26 -1.75 -2.90 8.19
C ASP A 26 -0.25 -2.52 8.10
N PRO A 27 0.23 -2.12 6.92
CA PRO A 27 1.60 -1.65 6.75
C PRO A 27 1.89 -0.42 7.62
N PRO A 28 3.15 -0.19 8.01
CA PRO A 28 3.54 0.96 8.85
C PRO A 28 3.04 2.31 8.32
N PHE A 29 3.03 2.49 7.00
CA PHE A 29 2.56 3.72 6.37
C PHE A 29 1.06 3.98 6.59
N ASN A 30 0.22 2.94 6.53
CA ASN A 30 -1.20 3.06 6.81
C ASN A 30 -1.46 3.44 8.27
N ILE A 31 -0.63 2.95 9.18
CA ILE A 31 -0.69 3.32 10.61
C ILE A 31 -0.35 4.81 10.77
N ILE A 32 0.70 5.30 10.10
CA ILE A 32 1.10 6.71 10.15
C ILE A 32 -0.02 7.60 9.61
N LEU A 33 -0.54 7.28 8.43
CA LEU A 33 -1.60 8.10 7.83
C LEU A 33 -2.89 8.08 8.67
N ARG A 34 -3.26 6.95 9.30
CA ARG A 34 -4.36 6.92 10.26
C ARG A 34 -4.09 7.75 11.51
N ARG A 35 -2.85 7.77 12.01
CA ARG A 35 -2.45 8.65 13.12
C ARG A 35 -2.52 10.13 12.74
N LEU A 36 -2.37 10.46 11.45
CA LEU A 36 -2.59 11.80 10.92
C LEU A 36 -4.08 12.16 10.74
N GLY A 37 -5.00 11.30 11.18
CA GLY A 37 -6.45 11.53 11.12
C GLY A 37 -7.10 11.12 9.80
N LEU A 38 -6.35 10.48 8.89
CA LEU A 38 -6.91 9.99 7.63
C LEU A 38 -7.61 8.65 7.84
N GLU A 39 -8.88 8.56 7.45
CA GLU A 39 -9.72 7.36 7.55
C GLU A 39 -9.32 6.30 6.50
N ILE A 40 -8.15 5.70 6.70
CA ILE A 40 -7.56 4.76 5.75
C ILE A 40 -7.95 3.32 6.08
N ARG A 41 -8.56 2.68 5.09
CA ARG A 41 -9.01 1.29 5.10
C ARG A 41 -7.81 0.33 5.23
N PRO A 42 -7.97 -0.87 5.81
CA PRO A 42 -6.95 -1.90 5.74
C PRO A 42 -6.63 -2.26 4.28
N VAL A 43 -5.40 -2.71 4.00
CA VAL A 43 -4.90 -2.89 2.62
C VAL A 43 -5.77 -3.81 1.77
N HIS A 44 -6.37 -4.84 2.36
CA HIS A 44 -7.24 -5.77 1.64
C HIS A 44 -8.60 -5.15 1.25
N PHE A 45 -9.05 -4.13 1.98
CA PHE A 45 -10.29 -3.40 1.71
C PHE A 45 -10.08 -2.10 0.89
N MET A 46 -8.84 -1.77 0.56
CA MET A 46 -8.51 -0.66 -0.34
C MET A 46 -8.93 -0.97 -1.78
N THR A 47 -9.17 0.09 -2.56
CA THR A 47 -9.34 -0.04 -4.01
C THR A 47 -8.01 -0.38 -4.68
N PHE A 48 -8.08 -0.91 -5.90
CA PHE A 48 -6.89 -1.21 -6.69
C PHE A 48 -5.95 0.01 -6.79
N TRP A 49 -6.49 1.16 -7.15
CA TRP A 49 -5.74 2.41 -7.28
C TRP A 49 -5.15 2.92 -5.97
N GLN A 50 -5.85 2.76 -4.85
CA GLN A 50 -5.29 3.11 -3.54
C GLN A 50 -4.04 2.30 -3.22
N ILE A 51 -4.06 0.99 -3.51
CA ILE A 51 -2.90 0.12 -3.29
C ILE A 51 -1.76 0.52 -4.21
N VAL A 52 -2.04 0.78 -5.50
CA VAL A 52 -1.03 1.24 -6.47
C VAL A 52 -0.37 2.53 -6.01
N THR A 53 -1.16 3.53 -5.63
CA THR A 53 -0.63 4.83 -5.19
C THR A 53 0.16 4.71 -3.90
N VAL A 54 -0.38 4.04 -2.87
CA VAL A 54 0.28 3.95 -1.56
C VAL A 54 1.54 3.11 -1.63
N GLN A 55 1.46 1.88 -2.15
CA GLN A 55 2.62 0.98 -2.23
C GLN A 55 3.62 1.44 -3.28
N GLY A 56 3.12 1.92 -4.42
CA GLY A 56 3.97 2.39 -5.50
C GLY A 56 4.73 3.66 -5.14
N THR A 57 4.11 4.63 -4.47
CA THR A 57 4.81 5.85 -4.02
C THR A 57 5.83 5.52 -2.94
N THR A 58 5.47 4.67 -1.98
CA THR A 58 6.38 4.27 -0.89
C THR A 58 7.60 3.53 -1.45
N PHE A 59 7.37 2.54 -2.32
CA PHE A 59 8.44 1.78 -2.95
C PHE A 59 9.27 2.65 -3.88
N GLY A 60 8.62 3.42 -4.76
CA GLY A 60 9.29 4.31 -5.71
C GLY A 60 10.16 5.36 -5.03
N ALA A 61 9.68 5.97 -3.94
CA ALA A 61 10.47 6.92 -3.16
C ALA A 61 11.66 6.27 -2.46
N MET A 62 11.45 5.12 -1.80
CA MET A 62 12.52 4.41 -1.10
C MET A 62 13.58 3.85 -2.08
N TRP A 63 13.13 3.23 -3.18
CA TRP A 63 13.98 2.69 -4.24
C TRP A 63 14.73 3.80 -4.98
N GLY A 64 14.03 4.87 -5.34
CA GLY A 64 14.62 6.02 -6.01
C GLY A 64 15.70 6.69 -5.16
N LEU A 65 15.44 6.86 -3.86
CA LEU A 65 16.43 7.39 -2.92
C LEU A 65 17.66 6.47 -2.81
N LEU A 66 17.44 5.16 -2.69
CA LEU A 66 18.52 4.16 -2.63
C LEU A 66 19.36 4.18 -3.91
N MET A 67 18.71 4.12 -5.07
CA MET A 67 19.40 4.17 -6.36
C MET A 67 20.14 5.49 -6.57
N TRP A 68 19.55 6.60 -6.13
CA TRP A 68 20.22 7.90 -6.14
C TRP A 68 21.50 7.89 -5.30
N THR A 69 21.45 7.39 -4.06
CA THR A 69 22.61 7.40 -3.15
C THR A 69 23.71 6.44 -3.56
N PHE A 70 23.38 5.30 -4.16
CA PHE A 70 24.36 4.24 -4.42
C PHE A 70 24.87 4.20 -5.87
N LEU A 71 24.06 4.61 -6.85
CA LEU A 71 24.36 4.36 -8.26
C LEU A 71 24.19 5.60 -9.13
N TRP A 72 23.00 6.20 -9.17
CA TRP A 72 22.66 7.23 -10.16
C TRP A 72 23.46 8.52 -9.98
N ARG A 73 23.74 8.92 -8.73
CA ARG A 73 24.61 10.07 -8.44
C ARG A 73 26.04 9.89 -8.97
N TYR A 74 26.53 8.66 -9.07
CA TYR A 74 27.89 8.36 -9.53
C TYR A 74 27.99 8.12 -11.04
N ASN A 75 26.86 7.97 -11.74
CA ASN A 75 26.80 7.70 -13.18
C ASN A 75 26.34 8.92 -14.00
N ASP A 76 26.47 10.13 -13.44
CA ASP A 76 26.02 11.40 -14.06
C ASP A 76 24.55 11.37 -14.55
N MET A 77 23.72 10.56 -13.91
CA MET A 77 22.32 10.44 -14.27
C MET A 77 21.58 11.70 -13.81
N GLY A 78 20.87 12.34 -14.73
CA GLY A 78 20.10 13.54 -14.42
C GLY A 78 18.96 13.27 -13.44
N ILE A 79 18.59 14.32 -12.71
CA ILE A 79 17.46 14.30 -11.76
C ILE A 79 16.14 13.91 -12.47
N PRO A 80 15.82 14.41 -13.69
CA PRO A 80 14.59 14.01 -14.38
C PRO A 80 14.52 12.51 -14.68
N GLU A 81 15.61 11.90 -15.13
CA GLU A 81 15.70 10.48 -15.43
C GLU A 81 15.56 9.62 -14.17
N ALA A 82 16.16 10.06 -13.06
CA ALA A 82 16.00 9.42 -11.76
C ALA A 82 14.55 9.46 -11.26
N ILE A 83 13.85 10.59 -11.43
CA ILE A 83 12.44 10.72 -11.07
C ILE A 83 11.58 9.79 -11.94
N LEU A 84 11.77 9.80 -13.26
CA LEU A 84 11.04 8.94 -14.18
C LEU A 84 11.27 7.45 -13.88
N GLY A 85 12.51 7.04 -13.65
CA GLY A 85 12.84 5.66 -13.28
C GLY A 85 12.20 5.24 -11.94
N SER A 86 12.19 6.13 -10.96
CA SER A 86 11.57 5.88 -9.65
C SER A 86 10.04 5.77 -9.75
N LEU A 87 9.41 6.64 -10.56
CA LEU A 87 7.96 6.58 -10.82
C LEU A 87 7.59 5.31 -11.57
N PHE A 88 8.36 4.91 -12.57
CA PHE A 88 8.11 3.71 -13.34
C PHE A 88 8.24 2.44 -12.48
N ALA A 89 9.31 2.36 -11.67
CA ALA A 89 9.51 1.27 -10.72
C ALA A 89 8.39 1.23 -9.66
N GLY A 90 8.02 2.39 -9.12
CA GLY A 90 6.91 2.54 -8.18
C GLY A 90 5.57 2.09 -8.77
N LEU A 91 5.25 2.52 -9.99
CA LEU A 91 4.01 2.16 -10.66
C LEU A 91 3.94 0.65 -10.92
N LEU A 92 4.98 0.06 -11.50
CA LEU A 92 5.04 -1.39 -11.75
C LEU A 92 4.90 -2.19 -10.46
N PHE A 93 5.66 -1.84 -9.43
CA PHE A 93 5.59 -2.52 -8.14
C PHE A 93 4.20 -2.37 -7.50
N GLY A 94 3.66 -1.15 -7.51
CA GLY A 94 2.32 -0.86 -7.00
C GLY A 94 1.24 -1.68 -7.71
N THR A 95 1.31 -1.79 -9.03
CA THR A 95 0.40 -2.60 -9.84
C THR A 95 0.50 -4.08 -9.51
N VAL A 96 1.72 -4.64 -9.43
CA VAL A 96 1.92 -6.05 -9.05
C VAL A 96 1.38 -6.31 -7.65
N MET A 97 1.69 -5.44 -6.69
CA MET A 97 1.20 -5.57 -5.31
C MET A 97 -0.32 -5.45 -5.23
N ALA A 98 -0.93 -4.55 -5.99
CA ALA A 98 -2.38 -4.43 -6.04
C ALA A 98 -3.04 -5.72 -6.53
N VAL A 99 -2.49 -6.35 -7.57
CA VAL A 99 -2.96 -7.66 -8.06
C VAL A 99 -2.78 -8.75 -7.00
N VAL A 100 -1.61 -8.83 -6.34
CA VAL A 100 -1.35 -9.83 -5.30
C VAL A 100 -2.29 -9.67 -4.11
N VAL A 101 -2.47 -8.43 -3.64
CA VAL A 101 -3.36 -8.09 -2.52
C VAL A 101 -4.80 -8.43 -2.86
N LYS A 102 -5.28 -8.07 -4.07
CA LYS A 102 -6.64 -8.40 -4.51
C LYS A 102 -6.85 -9.90 -4.63
N ARG A 103 -5.94 -10.62 -5.28
CA ARG A 103 -6.01 -12.09 -5.36
C ARG A 103 -6.03 -12.75 -3.99
N LYS A 104 -5.28 -12.24 -3.00
CA LYS A 104 -5.32 -12.75 -1.63
C LYS A 104 -6.65 -12.44 -0.93
N SER A 105 -7.19 -11.24 -1.14
CA SER A 105 -8.50 -10.83 -0.63
C SER A 105 -9.62 -11.72 -1.18
N ASP A 106 -9.60 -11.97 -2.49
CA ASP A 106 -10.60 -12.79 -3.18
C ASP A 106 -10.53 -14.25 -2.72
N LYS A 107 -9.31 -14.81 -2.58
CA LYS A 107 -9.10 -16.16 -2.06
C LYS A 107 -9.53 -16.32 -0.60
N ALA A 108 -9.41 -15.26 0.19
CA ALA A 108 -9.84 -15.25 1.59
C ALA A 108 -11.36 -15.02 1.74
N GLY A 109 -12.10 -14.83 0.64
CA GLY A 109 -13.55 -14.60 0.68
C GLY A 109 -13.93 -13.31 1.44
N LEU A 110 -13.03 -12.33 1.49
CA LEU A 110 -13.28 -11.09 2.21
C LEU A 110 -14.38 -10.29 1.49
N LEU A 111 -15.39 -9.88 2.26
CA LEU A 111 -16.41 -8.94 1.80
C LEU A 111 -15.76 -7.64 1.32
N THR A 112 -16.42 -6.91 0.44
CA THR A 112 -15.98 -5.57 0.08
C THR A 112 -16.26 -4.58 1.22
N TRP A 113 -15.55 -3.44 1.26
CA TRP A 113 -15.76 -2.43 2.31
C TRP A 113 -17.20 -1.89 2.37
N GLY A 114 -17.93 -1.94 1.24
CA GLY A 114 -19.33 -1.53 1.17
C GLY A 114 -20.29 -2.53 1.83
N GLU A 115 -19.87 -3.78 2.01
CA GLU A 115 -20.67 -4.89 2.53
C GLU A 115 -20.40 -5.19 4.03
N LEU A 116 -19.48 -4.45 4.66
CA LEU A 116 -19.16 -4.50 6.10
C LEU A 116 -20.09 -3.61 6.96
#